data_AF-A0A2S9FMC8-F1
#
_entry.id   AF-A0A2S9FMC8-F1
#
_cell.length_a   1.000
_cell.length_b   1.000
_cell.length_c   1.000
_cell.angle_alpha   90.00
_cell.angle_beta   90.00
_cell.angle_gamma   90.00
#
_symmetry.space_group_name_H-M   'P 1'
#
loop_
_entity.id
_entity.type
_entity.pdbx_description
1 polymer ?
#
loop_
_entity_poly.entity_id
_entity_poly.type
_entity_poly.pdbx_seq_one_letter_code
_entity_poly.pdbx_strand_id
1 'polypeptide(L)'
;QRQRFLDGFAEVMMSFHRLSDVDIDELAERWRQLSSGADRAVLGHELTLFLMRNPEARETVAAQRLDIIRSLGEFISKNVARIGGTLTIEAEMLARVILAANDGITLDSHLDGEDLYRPYLQLVMSSVRT
;
A
#
# COMPACT_ATOMS: atom_id res chain seq x y z
N GLN A 1 8.30 10.02 -9.59
CA GLN A 1 6.96 10.16 -8.96
C GLN A 1 6.42 8.84 -8.38
N ARG A 2 6.59 7.69 -9.05
CA ARG A 2 6.28 6.37 -8.49
C ARG A 2 7.18 5.98 -7.31
N GLN A 3 8.48 6.31 -7.38
CA GLN A 3 9.41 6.25 -6.25
C GLN A 3 8.85 6.93 -5.01
N ARG A 4 8.38 8.18 -5.09
CA ARG A 4 7.81 8.94 -3.95
C ARG A 4 6.70 8.23 -3.17
N PHE A 5 5.88 7.40 -3.80
CA PHE A 5 4.85 6.63 -3.08
C PHE A 5 5.46 5.47 -2.30
N LEU A 6 6.39 4.73 -2.92
CA LEU A 6 7.12 3.64 -2.26
C LEU A 6 8.08 4.18 -1.20
N ASP A 7 8.71 5.32 -1.46
CA ASP A 7 9.57 6.05 -0.53
C ASP A 7 8.74 6.57 0.65
N GLY A 8 7.53 7.09 0.40
CA GLY A 8 6.60 7.52 1.45
C GLY A 8 6.09 6.36 2.29
N PHE A 9 5.71 5.23 1.68
CA PHE A 9 5.38 4.00 2.41
C PHE A 9 6.57 3.51 3.24
N ALA A 10 7.78 3.60 2.67
CA ALA A 10 9.00 3.19 3.34
C ALA A 10 9.31 4.08 4.55
N GLU A 11 9.18 5.38 4.41
CA GLU A 11 9.39 6.38 5.45
C GLU A 11 8.37 6.25 6.58
N VAL A 12 7.10 6.00 6.24
CA VAL A 12 6.00 5.76 7.20
C VAL A 12 6.26 4.52 8.05
N MET A 13 6.72 3.42 7.46
CA MET A 13 6.99 2.18 8.21
C MET A 13 8.36 2.20 8.92
N MET A 14 9.31 3.04 8.47
CA MET A 14 10.61 3.24 9.11
C MET A 14 10.54 4.06 10.41
N SER A 15 9.51 4.90 10.60
CA SER A 15 9.41 5.72 11.82
C SER A 15 9.09 4.96 13.10
N PHE A 16 8.70 3.68 13.03
CA PHE A 16 8.34 2.90 14.23
C PHE A 16 9.50 2.09 14.76
N HIS A 17 9.78 2.13 16.06
CA HIS A 17 10.83 1.31 16.68
C HIS A 17 10.31 0.01 17.31
N ARG A 18 9.01 -0.09 17.62
CA ARG A 18 8.32 -1.30 18.13
C ARG A 18 6.86 -1.33 17.66
N LEU A 19 6.23 -2.51 17.65
CA LEU A 19 4.84 -2.70 17.20
C LEU A 19 3.83 -2.03 18.16
N SER A 20 4.16 -1.96 19.45
CA SER A 20 3.42 -1.21 20.48
C SER A 20 3.43 0.30 20.29
N ASP A 21 4.37 0.81 19.50
CA ASP A 21 4.60 2.24 19.27
C ASP A 21 4.05 2.65 17.89
N VAL A 22 3.35 1.73 17.19
CA VAL A 22 2.70 2.02 15.92
C VAL A 22 1.44 2.84 16.18
N ASP A 23 1.55 4.15 16.03
CA ASP A 23 0.40 5.04 15.96
C ASP A 23 -0.27 4.89 14.58
N ILE A 24 -1.37 4.14 14.55
CA ILE A 24 -2.16 3.90 13.33
C ILE A 24 -2.79 5.21 12.83
N ASP A 25 -3.09 6.15 13.72
CA ASP A 25 -3.71 7.42 13.35
C ASP A 25 -2.69 8.30 12.63
N GLU A 26 -1.44 8.35 13.14
CA GLU A 26 -0.33 9.01 12.45
C GLU A 26 -0.03 8.36 11.09
N LEU A 27 -0.04 7.02 11.05
CA LEU A 27 0.16 6.24 9.83
C LEU A 27 -0.90 6.57 8.76
N ALA A 28 -2.17 6.64 9.18
CA ALA A 28 -3.30 6.94 8.30
C ALA A 28 -3.23 8.36 7.76
N GLU A 29 -2.90 9.34 8.60
CA GLU A 29 -2.77 10.73 8.17
C GLU A 29 -1.61 10.90 7.19
N ARG A 30 -0.46 10.26 7.43
CA ARG A 30 0.66 10.27 6.47
C ARG A 30 0.29 9.57 5.17
N TRP A 31 -0.42 8.44 5.23
CA TRP A 31 -0.90 7.74 4.04
C TRP A 31 -1.80 8.61 3.19
N ARG A 32 -2.75 9.30 3.84
CA ARG A 32 -3.65 10.26 3.23
C ARG A 32 -2.88 11.38 2.54
N GLN A 33 -1.87 11.96 3.20
CA GLN A 33 -1.02 13.01 2.60
C GLN A 33 -0.20 12.53 1.40
N LEU A 34 0.26 11.28 1.41
CA LEU A 34 1.01 10.67 0.31
C LEU A 34 0.12 10.24 -0.86
N SER A 35 -1.14 9.89 -0.59
CA SER A 35 -2.16 9.74 -1.61
C SER A 35 -2.44 11.12 -2.19
N SER A 36 -2.01 11.38 -3.42
CA SER A 36 -2.01 12.74 -3.98
C SER A 36 -3.40 13.19 -4.47
N GLY A 37 -4.43 12.99 -3.63
CA GLY A 37 -5.83 13.22 -3.94
C GLY A 37 -6.45 12.17 -4.88
N ALA A 38 -7.77 12.25 -5.02
CA ALA A 38 -8.57 11.37 -5.91
C ALA A 38 -8.01 11.30 -7.33
N ASP A 39 -7.51 12.40 -7.90
CA ASP A 39 -7.06 12.48 -9.30
C ASP A 39 -6.02 11.41 -9.65
N ARG A 40 -5.07 11.12 -8.75
CA ARG A 40 -4.07 10.08 -9.01
C ARG A 40 -4.66 8.68 -8.92
N ALA A 41 -5.60 8.46 -8.00
CA ALA A 41 -6.28 7.18 -7.87
C ALA A 41 -7.19 6.92 -9.09
N VAL A 42 -7.84 7.96 -9.63
CA VAL A 42 -8.60 7.89 -10.88
C VAL A 42 -7.68 7.47 -12.03
N LEU A 43 -6.54 8.14 -12.21
CA LEU A 43 -5.58 7.77 -13.26
C LEU A 43 -5.02 6.35 -13.09
N GLY A 44 -4.73 5.93 -11.86
CA GLY A 44 -4.31 4.56 -11.55
C GLY A 44 -5.38 3.52 -11.92
N HIS A 45 -6.63 3.84 -11.63
CA HIS A 45 -7.78 3.01 -11.97
C HIS A 45 -8.02 2.95 -13.48
N GLU A 46 -7.98 4.09 -14.18
CA GLU A 46 -8.08 4.16 -15.65
C GLU A 46 -6.97 3.35 -16.33
N LEU A 47 -5.73 3.46 -15.85
CA LEU A 47 -4.61 2.66 -16.35
C LEU A 47 -4.86 1.17 -16.13
N THR A 48 -5.39 0.78 -14.98
CA THR A 48 -5.74 -0.62 -14.69
C THR A 48 -6.79 -1.13 -15.67
N LEU A 49 -7.87 -0.38 -15.89
CA LEU A 49 -8.91 -0.71 -16.87
C LEU A 49 -8.35 -0.77 -18.30
N PHE A 50 -7.45 0.14 -18.67
CA PHE A 50 -6.78 0.13 -19.96
C PHE A 50 -5.94 -1.14 -20.15
N LEU A 51 -5.13 -1.53 -19.16
CA LEU A 51 -4.29 -2.73 -19.23
C LEU A 51 -5.14 -4.00 -19.31
N MET A 52 -6.30 -4.05 -18.65
CA MET A 52 -7.23 -5.17 -18.75
C MET A 52 -7.84 -5.32 -20.15
N ARG A 53 -7.94 -4.22 -20.90
CA ARG A 53 -8.44 -4.21 -22.28
C ARG A 53 -7.34 -4.42 -23.34
N ASN A 54 -6.06 -4.26 -22.97
CA ASN A 54 -4.92 -4.28 -23.89
C ASN A 54 -3.85 -5.28 -23.41
N PRO A 55 -3.93 -6.57 -23.81
CA PRO A 55 -3.05 -7.63 -23.31
C PRO A 55 -1.55 -7.38 -23.55
N GLU A 56 -1.18 -6.83 -24.71
CA GLU A 56 0.22 -6.52 -25.06
C GLU A 56 0.82 -5.44 -24.14
N ALA A 57 0.03 -4.40 -23.85
CA ALA A 57 0.42 -3.35 -22.91
C ALA A 57 0.53 -3.91 -21.47
N ARG A 58 -0.36 -4.83 -21.10
CA ARG A 58 -0.31 -5.52 -19.81
C ARG A 58 0.96 -6.34 -19.62
N GLU A 59 1.40 -7.08 -20.64
CA GLU A 59 2.65 -7.85 -20.59
C GLU A 59 3.87 -6.93 -20.35
N THR A 60 3.90 -5.78 -21.02
CA THR A 60 4.97 -4.78 -20.86
C THR A 60 5.03 -4.24 -19.42
N VAL A 61 3.89 -4.05 -18.77
CA VAL A 61 3.81 -3.50 -17.40
C VAL A 61 3.97 -4.59 -16.33
N ALA A 62 3.71 -5.85 -16.64
CA ALA A 62 3.72 -6.95 -15.68
C ALA A 62 5.06 -7.10 -14.94
N ALA A 63 6.18 -7.00 -15.66
CA ALA A 63 7.51 -7.09 -15.06
C ALA A 63 7.77 -5.95 -14.06
N GLN A 64 7.47 -4.70 -14.46
CA GLN A 64 7.61 -3.55 -13.56
C GLN A 64 6.72 -3.66 -12.33
N ARG A 65 5.49 -4.18 -12.49
CA ARG A 65 4.57 -4.40 -11.37
C ARG A 65 5.12 -5.44 -10.40
N LEU A 66 5.73 -6.51 -10.91
CA LEU A 66 6.33 -7.55 -10.08
C LEU A 66 7.51 -7.03 -9.25
N ASP A 67 8.38 -6.20 -9.85
CA ASP A 67 9.50 -5.60 -9.13
C ASP A 67 9.03 -4.73 -7.96
N ILE A 68 7.99 -3.92 -8.19
CA ILE A 68 7.37 -3.09 -7.14
C ILE A 68 6.82 -3.96 -6.01
N ILE A 69 6.09 -5.01 -6.36
CA ILE A 69 5.52 -5.96 -5.41
C ILE A 69 6.63 -6.60 -4.56
N ARG A 70 7.73 -7.03 -5.19
CA ARG A 70 8.86 -7.65 -4.48
C ARG A 70 9.54 -6.66 -3.54
N SER A 71 9.86 -5.45 -4.01
CA SER A 71 10.46 -4.40 -3.18
C SER A 71 9.58 -4.06 -1.97
N LEU A 72 8.27 -3.95 -2.18
CA LEU A 72 7.31 -3.68 -1.11
C LEU A 72 7.23 -4.86 -0.13
N GLY A 73 7.17 -6.10 -0.62
CA GLY A 73 7.14 -7.30 0.22
C GLY A 73 8.40 -7.45 1.08
N GLU A 74 9.59 -7.26 0.49
CA GLU A 74 10.85 -7.26 1.23
C GLU A 74 10.87 -6.18 2.31
N PHE A 75 10.36 -5.00 1.98
CA PHE A 75 10.29 -3.88 2.91
C PHE A 75 9.36 -4.16 4.09
N ILE A 76 8.16 -4.72 3.84
CA ILE A 76 7.21 -5.12 4.88
C ILE A 76 7.84 -6.19 5.78
N SER A 77 8.42 -7.24 5.20
CA SER A 77 9.05 -8.34 5.93
C SER A 77 10.17 -7.86 6.86
N LYS A 78 11.06 -6.99 6.35
CA LYS A 78 12.15 -6.38 7.15
C LYS A 78 11.62 -5.59 8.33
N ASN A 79 10.58 -4.79 8.14
CA ASN A 79 10.03 -3.96 9.22
C ASN A 79 9.26 -4.78 10.25
N VAL A 80 8.48 -5.78 9.83
CA VAL A 80 7.78 -6.68 10.75
C VAL A 80 8.77 -7.48 11.60
N ALA A 81 9.84 -8.00 11.00
CA ALA A 81 10.90 -8.68 11.74
C ALA A 81 11.62 -7.75 12.74
N ARG A 82 11.88 -6.50 12.33
CA ARG A 82 12.54 -5.48 13.17
C ARG A 82 11.75 -5.14 14.43
N ILE A 83 10.42 -5.16 14.36
CA ILE A 83 9.53 -4.90 15.50
C ILE A 83 9.16 -6.16 16.30
N GLY A 84 9.80 -7.31 16.00
CA GLY A 84 9.59 -8.57 16.70
C GLY A 84 8.29 -9.30 16.33
N GLY A 85 7.63 -8.87 15.25
CA GLY A 85 6.40 -9.48 14.77
C GLY A 85 6.65 -10.58 13.74
N THR A 86 5.59 -11.30 13.42
CA THR A 86 5.53 -12.27 12.31
C THR A 86 4.30 -11.98 11.45
N LEU A 87 4.41 -12.20 10.14
CA LEU A 87 3.28 -12.04 9.24
C LEU A 87 2.45 -13.34 9.19
N THR A 88 1.12 -13.20 9.17
CA THR A 88 0.19 -14.32 8.93
C THR A 88 -0.02 -14.59 7.45
N ILE A 89 0.38 -13.66 6.58
CA ILE A 89 0.32 -13.73 5.12
C ILE A 89 1.73 -13.50 4.58
N GLU A 90 2.14 -14.24 3.55
CA GLU A 90 3.41 -13.99 2.87
C GLU A 90 3.58 -12.53 2.46
N ALA A 91 4.76 -11.94 2.69
CA ALA A 91 4.96 -10.50 2.56
C ALA A 91 4.70 -9.98 1.15
N GLU A 92 5.08 -10.76 0.13
CA GLU A 92 4.78 -10.43 -1.27
C GLU A 92 3.28 -10.45 -1.56
N MET A 93 2.55 -11.38 -0.95
CA MET A 93 1.09 -11.46 -1.10
C MET A 93 0.39 -10.31 -0.40
N LEU A 94 0.84 -9.93 0.80
CA LEU A 94 0.34 -8.75 1.49
C LEU A 94 0.61 -7.47 0.67
N ALA A 95 1.81 -7.32 0.10
CA ALA A 95 2.13 -6.22 -0.81
C ALA A 95 1.19 -6.14 -2.02
N ARG A 96 0.86 -7.28 -2.63
CA ARG A 96 -0.11 -7.36 -3.74
C ARG A 96 -1.49 -6.87 -3.32
N VAL A 97 -1.97 -7.32 -2.16
CA VAL A 97 -3.26 -6.90 -1.61
C VAL A 97 -3.25 -5.40 -1.32
N ILE A 98 -2.16 -4.89 -0.75
CA ILE A 98 -2.06 -3.47 -0.42
C ILE A 98 -2.20 -2.61 -1.68
N LEU A 99 -1.39 -2.90 -2.71
CA LEU A 99 -1.41 -2.17 -3.96
C LEU A 99 -2.75 -2.30 -4.70
N ALA A 100 -3.40 -3.46 -4.64
CA ALA A 100 -4.69 -3.69 -5.30
C ALA A 100 -5.83 -2.90 -4.63
N ALA A 101 -5.80 -2.77 -3.30
CA ALA A 101 -6.85 -2.08 -2.55
C ALA A 101 -6.66 -0.56 -2.50
N ASN A 102 -5.42 -0.06 -2.54
CA ASN A 102 -5.10 1.35 -2.32
C ASN A 102 -5.93 2.33 -3.16
N ASP A 103 -6.04 2.09 -4.46
CA ASP A 103 -6.75 2.99 -5.37
C ASP A 103 -8.26 2.97 -5.06
N GLY A 104 -8.83 1.81 -4.75
CA GLY A 104 -10.23 1.69 -4.33
C GLY A 104 -10.50 2.40 -3.01
N ILE A 105 -9.66 2.21 -1.99
CA ILE A 105 -9.75 2.91 -0.70
C ILE A 105 -9.71 4.43 -0.90
N THR A 106 -8.79 4.91 -1.74
CA THR A 106 -8.68 6.35 -2.03
C THR A 106 -9.90 6.86 -2.77
N LEU A 107 -10.37 6.16 -3.81
CA LEU A 107 -11.52 6.57 -4.61
C LEU A 107 -12.81 6.59 -3.78
N ASP A 108 -13.09 5.50 -3.08
CA ASP A 108 -14.32 5.36 -2.30
C ASP A 108 -14.37 6.37 -1.15
N SER A 109 -13.23 6.66 -0.50
CA SER A 109 -13.16 7.71 0.53
C SER A 109 -13.53 9.10 0.02
N HIS A 110 -13.37 9.36 -1.29
CA HIS A 110 -13.75 10.63 -1.91
C HIS A 110 -15.18 10.61 -2.48
N LEU A 111 -15.78 9.44 -2.71
CA LEU A 111 -17.12 9.33 -3.30
C LEU A 111 -18.22 9.72 -2.30
N ASP A 112 -18.11 9.27 -1.06
CA ASP A 112 -19.07 9.58 0.02
C ASP A 112 -18.47 10.44 1.15
N GLY A 113 -17.15 10.63 1.16
CA GLY A 113 -16.44 11.46 2.13
C GLY A 113 -16.03 10.72 3.41
N GLU A 114 -16.22 9.40 3.49
CA GLU A 114 -15.82 8.59 4.63
C GLU A 114 -14.32 8.26 4.59
N ASP A 115 -13.59 8.45 5.71
CA ASP A 115 -12.15 8.15 5.76
C ASP A 115 -11.90 6.64 5.94
N LEU A 116 -11.54 5.98 4.84
CA LEU A 116 -11.21 4.55 4.83
C LEU A 116 -9.72 4.25 5.05
N TYR A 117 -8.83 5.25 5.14
CA TYR A 117 -7.39 5.01 5.27
C TYR A 117 -7.05 4.32 6.58
N ARG A 118 -7.61 4.83 7.68
CA ARG A 118 -7.43 4.25 9.01
C ARG A 118 -7.94 2.81 9.12
N PRO A 119 -9.21 2.49 8.82
CA PRO A 119 -9.70 1.12 8.94
C PRO A 119 -8.98 0.15 7.99
N TYR A 120 -8.55 0.63 6.82
CA TYR A 120 -7.73 -0.15 5.91
C TYR A 120 -6.35 -0.51 6.52
N LEU A 121 -5.69 0.44 7.16
CA LEU A 121 -4.41 0.20 7.82
C LEU A 121 -4.54 -0.70 9.05
N GLN A 122 -5.65 -0.61 9.79
CA GLN A 122 -5.98 -1.57 10.85
C GLN A 122 -6.12 -3.00 10.29
N LEU A 123 -6.77 -3.16 9.14
CA LEU A 123 -6.87 -4.44 8.46
C LEU A 123 -5.48 -4.96 8.04
N VAL A 124 -4.61 -4.11 7.48
CA VAL A 124 -3.23 -4.49 7.15
C VAL A 124 -2.47 -4.92 8.40
N MET A 125 -2.55 -4.16 9.50
CA MET A 125 -1.87 -4.48 10.75
C MET A 125 -2.40 -5.74 11.42
N SER A 126 -3.65 -6.13 11.18
CA SER A 126 -4.21 -7.40 11.67
C SER A 126 -3.49 -8.64 11.11
N SER A 127 -2.74 -8.48 10.02
CA SER A 127 -1.90 -9.54 9.46
C SER A 127 -0.59 -9.73 10.21
N VAL A 128 -0.28 -8.90 11.22
CA VAL A 128 0.94 -9.00 12.02
C VAL A 128 0.62 -9.59 13.39
N ARG A 129 1.35 -10.64 13.78
CA ARG A 129 1.27 -11.28 15.10
C ARG A 129 2.52 -10.95 15.92
N THR A 130 2.34 -10.79 17.23
CA THR A 130 3.42 -10.69 18.24
C THR A 130 3.54 -11.97 19.04
#